data_AF-A0A554MHT7-F1
#
_entry.id   AF-A0A554MHT7-F1
#
_cell.length_a   1.000
_cell.length_b   1.000
_cell.length_c   1.000
_cell.angle_alpha   90.00
_cell.angle_beta   90.00
_cell.angle_gamma   90.00
#
_symmetry.space_group_name_H-M   'P 1'
#
loop_
_entity.id
_entity.type
_entity.pdbx_description
1 polymer ?
#
loop_
_entity_poly.entity_id
_entity_poly.type
_entity_poly.pdbx_seq_one_letter_code
_entity_poly.pdbx_strand_id
1 'polypeptide(L)'
;MPLSSELFASSQVQIILILVGVDVILGVLGALMKKDFRLSRAADFMKKMVVGYVLGFAVVQMAAAAQPSLSFLAPVAFILVVVALAGSILRNLGKLGLPLPGSNMV
;
A
#
# COMPACT_ATOMS: atom_id res chain seq x y z
N MET A 1 0.08 9.80 26.52
CA MET A 1 -0.77 9.89 25.32
C MET A 1 -0.40 8.75 24.39
N PRO A 2 -1.33 7.89 23.95
CA PRO A 2 -0.99 6.81 23.04
C PRO A 2 -0.83 7.42 21.64
N LEU A 3 0.42 7.77 21.31
CA LEU A 3 0.85 8.25 19.99
C LEU A 3 0.35 7.35 18.85
N SER A 4 0.13 6.06 19.16
CA SER A 4 -0.40 5.06 18.23
C SER A 4 -1.82 5.36 17.76
N SER A 5 -2.78 5.65 18.64
CA SER A 5 -4.18 5.81 18.23
C SER A 5 -4.42 7.05 17.38
N GLU A 6 -3.68 8.13 17.63
CA GLU A 6 -3.79 9.37 16.84
C GLU A 6 -3.14 9.24 15.46
N LEU A 7 -2.00 8.53 15.37
CA LEU A 7 -1.37 8.22 14.08
C LEU A 7 -2.29 7.36 13.18
N PHE A 8 -2.96 6.35 13.73
CA PHE A 8 -3.87 5.48 12.96
C PHE A 8 -5.25 6.11 12.72
N ALA A 9 -5.65 7.14 13.48
CA ALA A 9 -6.86 7.91 13.23
C ALA A 9 -6.70 8.96 12.13
N SER A 10 -5.47 9.28 11.72
CA SER A 10 -5.21 10.20 10.61
C SER A 10 -5.83 9.67 9.30
N SER A 11 -6.60 10.52 8.61
CA SER A 11 -7.25 10.18 7.34
C SER A 11 -6.25 9.67 6.29
N GLN A 12 -5.00 10.15 6.34
CA GLN A 12 -3.93 9.67 5.45
C GLN A 12 -3.57 8.20 5.71
N VAL A 13 -3.42 7.82 6.98
CA VAL A 13 -3.09 6.43 7.34
C VAL A 13 -4.26 5.50 7.01
N GLN A 14 -5.51 5.94 7.23
CA GLN A 14 -6.70 5.18 6.81
C GLN A 14 -6.74 4.94 5.31
N ILE A 15 -6.42 5.96 4.49
CA ILE A 15 -6.34 5.80 3.03
C ILE A 15 -5.27 4.78 2.65
N ILE A 16 -4.07 4.85 3.24
CA ILE A 16 -3.01 3.87 2.99
C ILE A 16 -3.49 2.46 3.37
N LEU A 17 -4.11 2.28 4.54
CA LEU A 17 -4.61 0.99 4.99
C LEU A 17 -5.68 0.42 4.06
N ILE A 18 -6.61 1.26 3.58
CA ILE A 18 -7.63 0.85 2.60
C ILE A 18 -6.96 0.42 1.29
N LEU A 19 -6.03 1.22 0.76
CA LEU A 19 -5.32 0.89 -0.49
C LEU A 19 -4.51 -0.40 -0.36
N VAL A 20 -3.82 -0.60 0.77
CA VAL A 20 -3.12 -1.86 1.06
C VAL A 20 -4.10 -3.02 1.15
N GLY A 21 -5.24 -2.86 1.83
CA GLY A 21 -6.28 -3.89 1.93
C GLY A 21 -6.84 -4.31 0.58
N VAL A 22 -7.18 -3.32 -0.28
CA VAL A 22 -7.62 -3.56 -1.66
C VAL A 22 -6.55 -4.31 -2.45
N ASP A 23 -5.30 -3.86 -2.37
CA ASP A 23 -4.23 -4.49 -3.15
C ASP A 23 -3.93 -5.93 -2.70
N VAL A 24 -4.01 -6.20 -1.40
CA VAL A 24 -3.91 -7.57 -0.85
C VAL A 24 -5.04 -8.46 -1.36
N ILE A 25 -6.29 -7.98 -1.32
CA ILE A 25 -7.44 -8.73 -1.84
C ILE A 25 -7.23 -9.05 -3.33
N LEU A 26 -6.87 -8.06 -4.14
CA LEU A 26 -6.65 -8.25 -5.57
C LEU A 26 -5.47 -9.20 -5.85
N GLY A 27 -4.38 -9.08 -5.09
CA GLY A 27 -3.24 -9.98 -5.18
C GLY A 27 -3.61 -11.43 -4.85
N VAL A 28 -4.41 -11.65 -3.81
CA VAL A 28 -4.93 -12.96 -3.41
C VAL A 28 -5.85 -13.54 -4.48
N LEU A 29 -6.82 -12.75 -4.97
CA LEU A 29 -7.73 -13.17 -6.04
C LEU A 29 -6.94 -13.55 -7.31
N GLY A 30 -5.92 -12.76 -7.67
CA GLY A 30 -5.08 -13.04 -8.83
C GLY A 30 -4.28 -14.34 -8.69
N ALA A 31 -3.81 -14.64 -7.48
CA ALA A 31 -3.12 -15.91 -7.19
C ALA A 31 -4.07 -17.11 -7.23
N LEU A 32 -5.30 -16.95 -6.75
CA LEU A 32 -6.35 -17.98 -6.80
C LEU A 32 -6.79 -18.28 -8.23
N MET A 33 -7.03 -17.25 -9.06
CA MET A 33 -7.41 -17.44 -10.47
C MET A 33 -6.34 -18.17 -11.27
N LYS A 34 -5.06 -17.94 -10.96
CA LYS A 34 -3.93 -18.64 -11.59
C LYS A 34 -3.69 -20.05 -11.02
N LYS A 35 -4.50 -20.53 -10.07
CA LYS A 35 -4.34 -21.81 -9.36
C LYS A 35 -2.96 -22.01 -8.72
N ASP A 36 -2.24 -20.92 -8.42
CA ASP A 36 -0.91 -20.92 -7.82
C ASP A 36 -0.94 -20.29 -6.42
N PHE A 37 -2.06 -20.50 -5.72
CA PHE A 37 -2.23 -19.97 -4.38
C PHE A 37 -1.37 -20.74 -3.39
N ARG A 38 -0.31 -20.09 -2.91
CA ARG A 38 0.52 -20.57 -1.81
C ARG A 38 0.40 -19.58 -0.66
N LEU A 39 -0.03 -20.05 0.51
CA LEU A 39 -0.19 -19.20 1.70
C LEU A 39 1.11 -18.46 2.05
N SER A 40 2.26 -19.11 1.84
CA SER A 40 3.59 -18.48 2.00
C SER A 40 3.78 -17.27 1.10
N ARG A 41 3.35 -17.33 -0.17
CA ARG A 41 3.42 -16.17 -1.08
C ARG A 41 2.49 -15.05 -0.66
N ALA A 42 1.31 -15.36 -0.12
CA ALA A 42 0.38 -14.36 0.40
C ALA A 42 0.96 -13.69 1.65
N ALA A 43 1.59 -14.45 2.55
CA ALA A 43 2.28 -13.92 3.72
C ALA A 43 3.48 -13.03 3.34
N ASP A 44 4.29 -13.45 2.36
CA ASP A 44 5.40 -12.65 1.83
C ASP A 44 4.92 -11.35 1.17
N PHE A 45 3.80 -11.42 0.44
CA PHE A 45 3.16 -10.26 -0.16
C PHE A 45 2.66 -9.28 0.90
N MET A 46 1.93 -9.77 1.91
CA MET A 46 1.49 -8.95 3.04
C MET A 46 2.66 -8.34 3.80
N LYS A 47 3.71 -9.11 4.10
CA LYS A 47 4.91 -8.59 4.75
C LYS A 47 5.53 -7.47 3.92
N LYS A 48 5.75 -7.69 2.63
CA LYS A 48 6.38 -6.70 1.75
C LYS A 48 5.58 -5.40 1.67
N MET A 49 4.24 -5.47 1.60
CA MET A 49 3.41 -4.28 1.44
C MET A 49 3.06 -3.61 2.76
N VAL A 50 2.57 -4.38 3.73
CA VAL A 50 2.17 -3.82 5.04
C VAL A 50 3.40 -3.32 5.78
N VAL A 51 4.46 -4.13 5.93
CA VAL A 51 5.68 -3.69 6.61
C VAL A 51 6.38 -2.63 5.78
N GLY A 52 6.52 -2.82 4.46
CA GLY A 52 7.23 -1.85 3.62
C GLY A 52 6.60 -0.45 3.65
N TYR A 53 5.30 -0.35 3.39
CA TYR A 53 4.63 0.95 3.24
C TYR A 53 4.13 1.52 4.56
N VAL A 54 3.54 0.71 5.44
CA VAL A 54 2.97 1.23 6.70
C VAL A 54 4.08 1.58 7.69
N LEU A 55 5.07 0.70 7.91
CA LEU A 55 6.20 1.04 8.78
C LEU A 55 7.12 2.08 8.13
N GLY A 56 7.36 2.00 6.82
CA GLY A 56 8.14 3.01 6.11
C GLY A 56 7.55 4.42 6.27
N PHE A 57 6.23 4.55 6.07
CA PHE A 57 5.54 5.83 6.26
C PHE A 57 5.51 6.27 7.73
N ALA A 58 5.31 5.35 8.67
CA ALA A 58 5.34 5.66 10.10
C ALA A 58 6.70 6.22 10.54
N VAL A 59 7.81 5.65 10.06
CA VAL A 59 9.16 6.16 10.33
C VAL A 59 9.34 7.57 9.78
N VAL A 60 8.85 7.85 8.56
CA VAL A 60 8.89 9.21 7.99
C VAL A 60 8.07 10.20 8.83
N GLN A 61 6.88 9.82 9.30
CA GLN A 61 6.08 10.68 10.17
C GLN A 61 6.77 10.96 11.51
N MET A 62 7.39 9.95 12.11
CA MET A 62 8.16 10.16 13.35
C MET A 62 9.35 11.10 13.13
N ALA A 63 10.08 10.95 12.03
CA ALA A 63 11.18 11.85 11.68
C ALA A 63 10.70 13.29 11.43
N ALA A 64 9.57 13.45 10.73
CA ALA A 64 8.92 14.73 10.48
C ALA A 64 8.42 15.43 11.77
N ALA A 65 7.99 14.66 12.76
CA ALA A 65 7.57 15.17 14.07
C ALA A 65 8.75 15.53 14.97
N ALA A 66 9.86 14.78 14.89
CA ALA A 66 11.07 15.02 15.67
C ALA A 66 11.88 16.22 15.15
N GLN A 67 11.83 16.49 13.85
CA GLN A 67 12.57 17.57 13.21
C GLN A 67 11.65 18.34 12.23
N PRO A 68 11.20 19.56 12.58
CA PRO A 68 10.32 20.37 11.74
C PRO A 68 10.87 20.67 10.34
N SER A 69 12.20 20.73 10.16
CA SER A 69 12.79 20.93 8.82
C SER A 69 12.53 19.77 7.86
N LEU A 70 12.13 18.59 8.36
CA LEU A 70 11.80 17.40 7.59
C LEU A 70 10.28 17.21 7.40
N SER A 71 9.44 18.12 7.89
CA SER A 71 7.97 17.94 7.84
C SER A 71 7.42 17.85 6.42
N PHE A 72 8.12 18.40 5.41
CA PHE A 72 7.76 18.26 4.00
C PHE A 72 7.89 16.81 3.48
N LEU A 73 8.68 15.96 4.14
CA LEU A 73 8.84 14.56 3.72
C LEU A 73 7.59 13.73 3.97
N ALA A 74 6.78 14.07 4.98
CA ALA A 74 5.55 13.35 5.27
C ALA A 74 4.54 13.38 4.10
N PRO A 75 4.13 14.55 3.55
CA PRO A 75 3.24 14.59 2.39
C PRO A 75 3.88 14.00 1.12
N VAL A 76 5.20 14.16 0.92
CA VAL A 76 5.90 13.56 -0.24
C VAL A 76 5.89 12.03 -0.15
N ALA A 77 6.23 11.47 1.01
CA ALA A 77 6.20 10.03 1.25
C ALA A 77 4.78 9.48 1.11
N PHE A 78 3.77 10.21 1.59
CA PHE A 78 2.37 9.85 1.40
C PHE A 78 2.01 9.70 -0.08
N ILE A 79 2.35 10.70 -0.91
CA ILE A 79 2.09 10.65 -2.35
C ILE A 79 2.81 9.46 -3.01
N LEU A 80 4.07 9.23 -2.66
CA LEU A 80 4.85 8.10 -3.20
C LEU A 80 4.24 6.75 -2.84
N VAL A 81 3.77 6.58 -1.59
CA VAL A 81 3.07 5.37 -1.14
C VAL A 81 1.78 5.18 -1.94
N VAL A 82 0.96 6.22 -2.08
CA VAL A 82 -0.30 6.15 -2.84
C VAL A 82 -0.05 5.77 -4.30
N VAL A 83 0.93 6.38 -4.97
CA VAL A 83 1.28 6.06 -6.36
C VAL A 83 1.79 4.63 -6.50
N ALA A 84 2.64 4.18 -5.56
CA ALA A 84 3.14 2.81 -5.56
C ALA A 84 2.00 1.78 -5.38
N LEU A 85 1.07 2.05 -4.47
CA LEU A 85 -0.10 1.20 -4.23
C LEU A 85 -1.03 1.21 -5.44
N ALA A 86 -1.30 2.36 -6.05
CA ALA A 86 -2.10 2.45 -7.26
C ALA A 86 -1.50 1.61 -8.41
N GLY A 87 -0.18 1.71 -8.63
CA GLY A 87 0.51 0.89 -9.63
C GLY A 87 0.45 -0.61 -9.32
N SER A 88 0.49 -0.99 -8.05
CA SER A 88 0.34 -2.39 -7.62
C SER A 88 -1.08 -2.93 -7.86
N ILE A 89 -2.09 -2.13 -7.50
CA ILE A 89 -3.51 -2.42 -7.74
C ILE A 89 -3.77 -2.65 -9.23
N LEU A 90 -3.33 -1.72 -10.09
CA LEU A 90 -3.47 -1.85 -11.55
C LEU A 90 -2.80 -3.13 -12.06
N ARG A 91 -1.61 -3.47 -11.56
CA ARG A 91 -0.93 -4.72 -11.93
C ARG A 91 -1.72 -5.97 -11.49
N ASN A 92 -2.31 -5.94 -10.30
CA ASN A 92 -3.11 -7.06 -9.80
C ASN A 92 -4.45 -7.18 -10.54
N LEU A 93 -5.10 -6.06 -10.90
CA LEU A 93 -6.26 -6.04 -11.80
C LEU A 93 -5.94 -6.65 -13.17
N GLY A 94 -4.78 -6.35 -13.75
CA GLY A 94 -4.35 -6.96 -15.02
C GLY A 94 -4.15 -8.48 -14.92
N LYS A 95 -3.69 -9.00 -13.77
CA LYS A 95 -3.62 -10.45 -13.52
C LYS A 95 -5.01 -11.11 -13.45
N LEU A 96 -6.04 -10.34 -13.10
CA LEU A 96 -7.45 -10.77 -13.05
C LEU A 96 -8.14 -10.68 -14.42
N GLY A 97 -7.44 -10.18 -15.46
CA GLY A 97 -8.01 -9.99 -16.79
C GLY A 97 -8.95 -8.79 -16.91
N LEU A 98 -8.92 -7.87 -15.93
CA LEU A 98 -9.72 -6.66 -15.98
C LEU A 98 -9.04 -5.62 -16.89
N PRO A 99 -9.80 -4.87 -17.69
CA PRO A 99 -9.25 -3.84 -18.57
C PRO A 99 -8.59 -2.73 -17.73
N LEU A 100 -7.37 -2.35 -18.10
CA LEU A 100 -6.62 -1.32 -17.41
C LEU A 100 -6.77 0.03 -18.12
N PRO A 101 -6.80 1.15 -17.38
CA PRO A 101 -6.76 2.48 -17.98
C PRO A 101 -5.49 2.62 -18.82
N GLY A 102 -5.64 2.87 -20.12
CA GLY A 102 -4.53 2.98 -21.08
C GLY A 102 -4.09 1.67 -21.74
N SER A 103 -4.68 0.51 -21.39
CA SER A 103 -4.49 -0.73 -22.17
C SER A 103 -5.52 -0.80 -23.29
N ASN A 104 -5.16 -0.29 -24.46
CA ASN A 104 -5.88 -0.64 -25.69
C ASN A 104 -5.60 -2.12 -25.96
N MET A 105 -6.64 -2.95 -26.03
CA MET A 105 -6.52 -4.32 -26.50
C MET A 105 -6.03 -4.29 -27.97
N VAL A 106 -4.82 -4.76 -28.20
CA VAL A 106 -4.32 -5.29 -29.48
C VAL A 106 -3.66 -6.62 -29.18
#